data_AF-A0AAD5WGP0-F1
#
_entry.id   AF-A0AAD5WGP0-F1
#
_cell.length_a   1.000
_cell.length_b   1.000
_cell.length_c   1.000
_cell.angle_alpha   90.00
_cell.angle_beta   90.00
_cell.angle_gamma   90.00
#
_symmetry.space_group_name_H-M   'P 1'
#
loop_
_entity.id
_entity.type
_entity.pdbx_description
1 polymer ?
#
loop_
_entity_poly.entity_id
_entity_poly.type
_entity_poly.pdbx_seq_one_letter_code
_entity_poly.pdbx_strand_id
1 'polypeptide(L)'
;MNYLYICLFLTGALACQYKGTTYKNGDEWTENENVTMRCKIDPNGSYRTEVSACVAPGGTVVPVNGERQVGDNVWECRMSGNGQVMLRRRLSERASCNGHPYGSEWVQVPNKYRCGEGGTQVFIGCVTLSGDFVPDGEKRLVNGSDVECKKHSNGIITMEVIPRSSRYGSMQSVGGRS
;
A
#
# COMPACT_ATOMS: atom_id res chain seq x y z
N MET A 1 -73.52 -12.26 29.82
CA MET A 1 -72.92 -13.22 28.88
C MET A 1 -71.83 -12.48 28.12
N ASN A 2 -70.60 -12.51 28.64
CA ASN A 2 -69.45 -11.76 28.12
C ASN A 2 -68.69 -12.65 27.12
N TYR A 3 -68.70 -12.28 25.84
CA TYR A 3 -67.76 -12.82 24.85
C TYR A 3 -66.71 -11.75 24.55
N LEU A 4 -65.56 -11.87 25.20
CA LEU A 4 -64.38 -11.05 24.93
C LEU A 4 -63.67 -11.66 23.71
N TYR A 5 -63.89 -11.09 22.51
CA TYR A 5 -63.15 -11.47 21.31
C TYR A 5 -61.73 -10.89 21.39
N ILE A 6 -60.76 -11.72 21.78
CA ILE A 6 -59.34 -11.39 21.69
C ILE A 6 -58.91 -11.57 20.23
N CYS A 7 -58.93 -10.48 19.45
CA CYS A 7 -58.26 -10.41 18.16
C CYS A 7 -56.73 -10.40 18.41
N LEU A 8 -56.13 -11.59 18.44
CA LEU A 8 -54.69 -11.76 18.29
C LEU A 8 -54.30 -11.31 16.88
N PHE A 9 -53.92 -10.04 16.74
CA PHE A 9 -53.19 -9.57 15.58
C PHE A 9 -51.82 -10.27 15.58
N LEU A 10 -51.74 -11.45 14.94
CA LEU A 10 -50.49 -12.04 14.50
C LEU A 10 -49.91 -11.12 13.42
N THR A 11 -49.29 -10.01 13.84
CA THR A 11 -48.42 -9.23 12.97
C THR A 11 -47.22 -10.13 12.67
N GLY A 12 -47.27 -10.84 11.54
CA GLY A 12 -46.12 -11.60 11.06
C GLY A 12 -44.95 -10.64 10.91
N ALA A 13 -43.94 -10.80 11.76
CA ALA A 13 -42.72 -10.02 11.63
C ALA A 13 -42.06 -10.44 10.30
N LEU A 14 -41.98 -9.50 9.36
CA LEU A 14 -41.25 -9.73 8.12
C LEU A 14 -39.78 -9.98 8.47
N ALA A 15 -39.22 -11.08 7.96
CA ALA A 15 -37.85 -11.47 8.22
C ALA A 15 -37.28 -12.25 7.02
N CYS A 16 -35.97 -12.14 6.81
CA CYS A 16 -35.27 -13.01 5.87
C CYS A 16 -35.02 -14.37 6.52
N GLN A 17 -35.27 -15.45 5.77
CA GLN A 17 -34.78 -16.78 6.12
C GLN A 17 -33.52 -17.10 5.33
N TYR A 18 -32.43 -17.43 6.02
CA TYR A 18 -31.16 -17.82 5.41
C TYR A 18 -30.53 -18.97 6.18
N LYS A 19 -30.31 -20.12 5.51
CA LYS A 19 -29.73 -21.35 6.08
C LYS A 19 -30.37 -21.80 7.41
N GLY A 20 -31.69 -21.64 7.53
CA GLY A 20 -32.45 -22.02 8.73
C GLY A 20 -32.48 -20.96 9.84
N THR A 21 -31.79 -19.83 9.68
CA THR A 21 -31.81 -18.70 10.62
C THR A 21 -32.73 -17.59 10.12
N THR A 22 -33.40 -16.92 11.05
CA THR A 22 -34.29 -15.78 10.79
C THR A 22 -33.60 -14.47 11.12
N TYR A 23 -33.59 -13.54 10.17
CA TYR A 23 -32.94 -12.23 10.26
C TYR A 23 -33.98 -11.12 10.05
N LYS A 24 -33.94 -10.09 10.89
CA LYS A 24 -34.77 -8.89 10.75
C LYS A 24 -34.25 -8.01 9.61
N ASN A 25 -35.10 -7.11 9.11
CA ASN A 25 -34.68 -6.15 8.10
C ASN A 25 -33.47 -5.34 8.59
N GLY A 26 -32.42 -5.28 7.78
CA GLY A 26 -31.18 -4.58 8.10
C GLY A 26 -30.18 -5.39 8.91
N ASP A 27 -30.53 -6.59 9.39
CA ASP A 27 -29.57 -7.46 10.08
C ASP A 27 -28.41 -7.81 9.13
N GLU A 28 -27.21 -7.79 9.69
CA GLU A 28 -25.97 -8.17 9.02
C GLU A 28 -25.30 -9.34 9.71
N TRP A 29 -24.74 -10.26 8.93
CA TRP A 29 -23.98 -11.40 9.44
C TRP A 29 -22.82 -11.73 8.51
N THR A 30 -21.74 -12.26 9.08
CA THR A 30 -20.57 -12.69 8.30
C THR A 30 -20.70 -14.15 7.93
N GLU A 31 -20.59 -14.45 6.64
CA GLU A 31 -20.54 -15.79 6.09
C GLU A 31 -19.09 -16.18 5.79
N ASN A 32 -18.69 -17.36 6.30
CA ASN A 32 -17.38 -17.97 6.08
C ASN A 32 -16.20 -17.01 6.35
N GLU A 33 -16.35 -16.07 7.29
CA GLU A 33 -15.36 -15.05 7.66
C GLU A 33 -14.91 -14.09 6.55
N ASN A 34 -15.49 -14.19 5.35
CA ASN A 34 -15.00 -13.50 4.15
C ASN A 34 -15.98 -12.47 3.60
N VAL A 35 -17.27 -12.61 3.88
CA VAL A 35 -18.34 -11.81 3.27
C VAL A 35 -19.38 -11.45 4.31
N THR A 36 -19.79 -10.18 4.38
CA THR A 36 -20.93 -9.74 5.17
C THR A 36 -22.18 -9.73 4.29
N MET A 37 -23.22 -10.41 4.77
CA MET A 37 -24.54 -10.49 4.17
C MET A 37 -25.48 -9.54 4.91
N ARG A 38 -26.51 -9.05 4.23
CA ARG A 38 -27.57 -8.19 4.77
C ARG A 38 -28.94 -8.71 4.38
N CYS A 39 -29.87 -8.68 5.35
CA CYS A 39 -31.30 -8.87 5.08
C CYS A 39 -31.93 -7.57 4.61
N LYS A 40 -32.63 -7.60 3.47
CA LYS A 40 -33.40 -6.47 2.97
C LYS A 40 -34.85 -6.89 2.72
N ILE A 41 -35.78 -6.18 3.35
CA ILE A 41 -37.21 -6.38 3.24
C ILE A 41 -37.81 -5.18 2.51
N ASP A 42 -38.48 -5.44 1.39
CA ASP A 42 -39.15 -4.45 0.58
C ASP A 42 -40.55 -4.12 1.15
N PRO A 43 -41.13 -2.94 0.83
CA PRO A 43 -42.42 -2.52 1.39
C PRO A 43 -43.61 -3.44 1.09
N ASN A 44 -43.52 -4.22 0.01
CA ASN A 44 -44.52 -5.24 -0.36
C ASN A 44 -44.41 -6.54 0.48
N GLY A 45 -43.47 -6.60 1.42
CA GLY A 45 -43.21 -7.77 2.26
C GLY A 45 -42.27 -8.81 1.63
N SER A 46 -41.83 -8.64 0.38
CA SER A 46 -40.79 -9.51 -0.19
C SER A 46 -39.45 -9.23 0.49
N TYR A 47 -38.61 -10.25 0.63
CA TYR A 47 -37.28 -10.09 1.21
C TYR A 47 -36.22 -10.70 0.30
N ARG A 48 -34.98 -10.23 0.46
CA ARG A 48 -33.78 -10.80 -0.15
C ARG A 48 -32.59 -10.70 0.79
N THR A 49 -31.66 -11.63 0.63
CA THR A 49 -30.32 -11.54 1.21
C THR A 49 -29.37 -11.02 0.15
N GLU A 50 -28.64 -9.94 0.45
CA GLU A 50 -27.65 -9.36 -0.45
C GLU A 50 -26.29 -9.25 0.24
N VAL A 51 -25.21 -9.31 -0.54
CA VAL A 51 -23.86 -9.07 -0.01
C VAL A 51 -23.71 -7.58 0.26
N SER A 52 -23.35 -7.19 1.49
CA SER A 52 -23.13 -5.79 1.87
C SER A 52 -21.65 -5.42 1.96
N ALA A 53 -20.77 -6.36 2.26
CA ALA A 53 -19.33 -6.12 2.37
C ALA A 53 -18.47 -7.37 2.17
N CYS A 54 -17.18 -7.17 1.93
CA CYS A 54 -16.13 -8.17 2.04
C CYS A 54 -15.41 -8.00 3.39
N VAL A 55 -14.75 -9.06 3.88
CA VAL A 55 -13.94 -9.01 5.11
C VAL A 55 -12.48 -9.18 4.74
N ALA A 56 -11.67 -8.16 5.02
CA ALA A 56 -10.22 -8.17 4.85
C ALA A 56 -9.52 -8.79 6.08
N PRO A 57 -8.23 -9.19 5.96
CA PRO A 57 -7.46 -9.73 7.07
C PRO A 57 -7.55 -8.86 8.33
N GLY A 58 -7.64 -9.51 9.49
CA GLY A 58 -7.87 -8.83 10.77
C GLY A 58 -9.34 -8.43 11.01
N GLY A 59 -10.27 -8.91 10.18
CA GLY A 59 -11.71 -8.70 10.36
C GLY A 59 -12.23 -7.35 9.86
N THR A 60 -11.43 -6.61 9.09
CA THR A 60 -11.84 -5.28 8.59
C THR A 60 -12.93 -5.42 7.55
N VAL A 61 -14.09 -4.82 7.80
CA VAL A 61 -15.23 -4.82 6.87
C VAL A 61 -15.04 -3.77 5.77
N VAL A 62 -15.03 -4.21 4.52
CA VAL A 62 -14.88 -3.39 3.31
C VAL A 62 -16.21 -3.37 2.55
N PRO A 63 -16.92 -2.24 2.50
CA PRO A 63 -18.24 -2.19 1.87
C PRO A 63 -18.16 -2.53 0.38
N VAL A 64 -19.21 -3.16 -0.15
CA VAL A 64 -19.32 -3.45 -1.58
C VAL A 64 -19.18 -2.16 -2.41
N ASN A 65 -18.38 -2.25 -3.47
CA ASN A 65 -17.96 -1.17 -4.36
C ASN A 65 -17.20 -0.04 -3.64
N GLY A 66 -16.67 -0.31 -2.45
CA GLY A 66 -15.83 0.60 -1.69
C GLY A 66 -14.46 0.01 -1.38
N GLU A 67 -13.66 0.83 -0.69
CA GLU A 67 -12.32 0.46 -0.26
C GLU A 67 -12.00 0.88 1.17
N ARG A 68 -11.03 0.20 1.78
CA ARG A 68 -10.47 0.49 3.09
C ARG A 68 -8.96 0.25 3.10
N GLN A 69 -8.22 1.13 3.76
CA GLN A 69 -6.82 0.89 4.04
C GLN A 69 -6.64 0.07 5.32
N VAL A 70 -5.82 -0.98 5.26
CA VAL A 70 -5.40 -1.81 6.39
C VAL A 70 -3.90 -2.00 6.30
N GLY A 71 -3.16 -1.32 7.20
CA GLY A 71 -1.71 -1.23 7.14
C GLY A 71 -1.22 -0.64 5.81
N ASP A 72 -0.30 -1.34 5.16
CA ASP A 72 0.28 -0.95 3.87
C ASP A 72 -0.61 -1.27 2.66
N ASN A 73 -1.78 -1.87 2.88
CA ASN A 73 -2.65 -2.32 1.80
C ASN A 73 -3.95 -1.51 1.75
N VAL A 74 -4.41 -1.22 0.54
CA VAL A 74 -5.78 -0.81 0.26
C VAL A 74 -6.54 -2.03 -0.25
N TRP A 75 -7.66 -2.32 0.41
CA TRP A 75 -8.55 -3.42 0.10
C TRP A 75 -9.81 -2.87 -0.55
N GLU A 76 -10.18 -3.42 -1.70
CA GLU A 76 -11.34 -3.00 -2.48
C GLU A 76 -12.30 -4.18 -2.65
N CYS A 77 -13.57 -4.02 -2.28
CA CYS A 77 -14.59 -5.05 -2.45
C CYS A 77 -15.39 -4.74 -3.71
N ARG A 78 -15.24 -5.52 -4.79
CA ARG A 78 -15.98 -5.32 -6.04
C ARG A 78 -17.08 -6.36 -6.20
N MET A 79 -18.28 -5.92 -6.56
CA MET A 79 -19.35 -6.81 -7.00
C MET A 79 -19.26 -7.03 -8.51
N SER A 80 -19.30 -8.29 -8.95
CA SER A 80 -19.43 -8.64 -10.35
C SER A 80 -20.89 -8.67 -10.79
N GLY A 81 -21.15 -8.60 -12.10
CA GLY A 81 -22.51 -8.55 -12.65
C GLY A 81 -23.40 -9.76 -12.37
N ASN A 82 -22.80 -10.88 -11.92
CA ASN A 82 -23.51 -12.08 -11.47
C ASN A 82 -23.81 -12.10 -9.95
N GLY A 83 -23.54 -11.01 -9.23
CA GLY A 83 -23.80 -10.88 -7.79
C GLY A 83 -22.73 -11.49 -6.87
N GLN A 84 -21.63 -12.01 -7.43
CA GLN A 84 -20.47 -12.42 -6.62
C GLN A 84 -19.64 -11.20 -6.21
N VAL A 85 -18.91 -11.31 -5.10
CA VAL A 85 -17.95 -10.27 -4.68
C VAL A 85 -16.52 -10.78 -4.74
N MET A 86 -15.60 -9.89 -5.05
CA MET A 86 -14.18 -10.13 -5.06
C MET A 86 -13.48 -9.06 -4.23
N LEU A 87 -12.70 -9.52 -3.25
CA LEU A 87 -11.83 -8.67 -2.47
C LEU A 87 -10.48 -8.54 -3.20
N ARG A 88 -10.12 -7.33 -3.62
CA ARG A 88 -8.85 -7.00 -4.27
C ARG A 88 -7.92 -6.29 -3.29
N ARG A 89 -6.63 -6.59 -3.41
CA ARG A 89 -5.56 -5.95 -2.64
C ARG A 89 -4.67 -5.12 -3.56
N ARG A 90 -4.33 -3.90 -3.13
CA ARG A 90 -3.24 -3.09 -3.71
C ARG A 90 -2.41 -2.48 -2.59
N LEU A 91 -1.17 -2.09 -2.87
CA LEU A 91 -0.38 -1.32 -1.91
C LEU A 91 -0.94 0.10 -1.82
N SER A 92 -0.89 0.69 -0.62
CA SER A 92 -1.19 2.11 -0.45
C SER A 92 -0.05 2.96 -1.03
N GLU A 93 -0.36 4.18 -1.45
CA GLU A 93 0.64 5.14 -1.93
C GLU A 93 1.73 5.41 -0.87
N ARG A 94 1.37 5.29 0.42
CA ARG A 94 2.27 5.49 1.56
C ARG A 94 2.68 4.18 2.23
N ALA A 95 2.70 3.09 1.47
CA ALA A 95 3.15 1.80 1.98
C ALA A 95 4.61 1.88 2.46
N SER A 96 4.91 1.15 3.53
CA SER A 96 6.27 1.01 4.06
C SER A 96 7.16 0.17 3.14
N CYS A 97 8.47 0.35 3.25
CA CYS A 97 9.49 -0.40 2.53
C CYS A 97 10.18 -1.35 3.49
N ASN A 98 9.81 -2.63 3.51
CA ASN A 98 10.40 -3.64 4.39
C ASN A 98 10.50 -3.19 5.87
N GLY A 99 9.46 -2.53 6.39
CA GLY A 99 9.43 -1.99 7.75
C GLY A 99 9.94 -0.54 7.90
N HIS A 100 10.48 0.06 6.84
CA HIS A 100 10.81 1.49 6.81
C HIS A 100 9.58 2.32 6.44
N PRO A 101 9.11 3.24 7.30
CA PRO A 101 7.93 4.07 7.00
C PRO A 101 8.08 4.88 5.71
N TYR A 102 6.97 5.21 5.05
CA TYR A 102 6.98 6.09 3.89
C TYR A 102 7.73 7.41 4.16
N GLY A 103 8.61 7.78 3.24
CA GLY A 103 9.46 8.96 3.33
C GLY A 103 10.69 8.81 4.23
N SER A 104 10.80 7.72 5.01
CA SER A 104 11.99 7.48 5.83
C SER A 104 13.21 7.17 4.98
N GLU A 105 14.39 7.49 5.52
CA GLU A 105 15.67 7.20 4.91
C GLU A 105 16.49 6.25 5.80
N TRP A 106 17.25 5.37 5.17
CA TRP A 106 18.14 4.46 5.90
C TRP A 106 19.43 4.23 5.11
N VAL A 107 20.46 3.80 5.85
CA VAL A 107 21.77 3.47 5.30
C VAL A 107 21.93 1.95 5.33
N GLN A 108 22.28 1.41 4.17
CA GLN A 108 22.76 0.05 4.00
C GLN A 108 24.12 0.17 3.32
N VAL A 109 25.15 0.44 4.13
CA VAL A 109 26.49 0.87 3.68
C VAL A 109 26.99 -0.01 2.52
N PRO A 110 27.46 0.60 1.42
CA PRO A 110 27.72 2.02 1.24
C PRO A 110 26.52 2.82 0.72
N ASN A 111 25.31 2.27 0.67
CA ASN A 111 24.18 2.92 0.00
C ASN A 111 23.24 3.59 0.99
N LYS A 112 22.61 4.69 0.55
CA LYS A 112 21.49 5.33 1.25
C LYS A 112 20.24 5.27 0.40
N TYR A 113 19.13 4.95 1.05
CA TYR A 113 17.83 4.79 0.41
C TYR A 113 16.76 5.66 1.09
N ARG A 114 15.68 5.91 0.36
CA ARG A 114 14.43 6.49 0.86
C ARG A 114 13.26 5.58 0.51
N CYS A 115 12.27 5.47 1.40
CA CYS A 115 11.03 4.79 1.08
C CYS A 115 10.13 5.73 0.26
N GLY A 116 9.97 5.41 -1.01
CA GLY A 116 9.13 6.14 -1.95
C GLY A 116 7.69 5.63 -1.98
N GLU A 117 6.95 6.12 -2.96
CA GLU A 117 5.55 5.76 -3.18
C GLU A 117 5.36 4.26 -3.41
N GLY A 118 4.26 3.72 -2.88
CA GLY A 118 3.89 2.32 -3.06
C GLY A 118 4.87 1.33 -2.41
N GLY A 119 5.66 1.77 -1.41
CA GLY A 119 6.69 0.93 -0.79
C GLY A 119 7.92 0.71 -1.67
N THR A 120 8.17 1.63 -2.62
CA THR A 120 9.32 1.52 -3.53
C THR A 120 10.59 2.01 -2.86
N GLN A 121 11.62 1.17 -2.79
CA GLN A 121 12.95 1.58 -2.32
C GLN A 121 13.66 2.45 -3.37
N VAL A 122 13.88 3.71 -3.05
CA VAL A 122 14.56 4.69 -3.92
C VAL A 122 16.00 4.86 -3.47
N PHE A 123 16.96 4.62 -4.36
CA PHE A 123 18.37 4.94 -4.13
C PHE A 123 18.55 6.45 -4.20
N ILE A 124 19.18 7.05 -3.18
CA ILE A 124 19.38 8.51 -3.12
C ILE A 124 20.86 8.92 -3.07
N GLY A 125 21.78 7.98 -2.85
CA GLY A 125 23.21 8.23 -2.88
C GLY A 125 24.02 7.23 -2.05
N CYS A 126 25.29 7.53 -1.86
CA CYS A 126 26.26 6.71 -1.16
C CYS A 126 26.66 7.35 0.17
N VAL A 127 27.10 6.54 1.13
CA VAL A 127 27.68 6.96 2.41
C VAL A 127 29.07 6.37 2.50
N THR A 128 30.06 7.23 2.69
CA THR A 128 31.46 6.80 2.89
C THR A 128 31.63 6.11 4.25
N LEU A 129 32.75 5.42 4.46
CA LEU A 129 33.07 4.83 5.76
C LEU A 129 33.21 5.90 6.87
N SER A 130 33.53 7.14 6.52
CA SER A 130 33.55 8.29 7.46
C SER A 130 32.17 8.88 7.73
N GLY A 131 31.11 8.40 7.05
CA GLY A 131 29.73 8.86 7.22
C GLY A 131 29.31 9.98 6.28
N ASP A 132 30.16 10.42 5.35
CA ASP A 132 29.85 11.49 4.40
C ASP A 132 28.86 11.00 3.35
N PHE A 133 27.78 11.77 3.13
CA PHE A 133 26.77 11.46 2.12
C PHE A 133 27.12 12.10 0.77
N VAL A 134 27.19 11.28 -0.27
CA VAL A 134 27.39 11.68 -1.66
C VAL A 134 26.10 11.36 -2.44
N PRO A 135 25.30 12.38 -2.83
CA PRO A 135 24.06 12.14 -3.57
C PRO A 135 24.30 11.41 -4.90
N ASP A 136 23.29 10.65 -5.35
CA ASP A 136 23.35 9.98 -6.65
C ASP A 136 23.56 10.99 -7.80
N GLY A 137 24.54 10.72 -8.65
CA GLY A 137 24.95 11.58 -9.76
C GLY A 137 25.76 12.81 -9.37
N GLU A 138 26.05 13.01 -8.07
CA GLU A 138 26.86 14.12 -7.58
C GLU A 138 28.29 13.73 -7.22
N LYS A 139 29.15 14.75 -7.19
CA LYS A 139 30.55 14.68 -6.75
C LYS A 139 30.72 15.46 -5.46
N ARG A 140 31.40 14.89 -4.47
CA ARG A 140 31.71 15.55 -3.19
C ARG A 140 33.19 15.41 -2.86
N LEU A 141 33.77 16.46 -2.31
CA LEU A 141 35.11 16.42 -1.74
C LEU A 141 35.05 15.72 -0.37
N VAL A 142 35.59 14.51 -0.28
CA VAL A 142 35.67 13.73 0.96
C VAL A 142 37.14 13.42 1.25
N ASN A 143 37.61 13.80 2.43
CA ASN A 143 38.99 13.56 2.87
C ASN A 143 40.08 13.98 1.85
N GLY A 144 39.84 15.09 1.13
CA GLY A 144 40.79 15.64 0.15
C GLY A 144 40.68 15.06 -1.27
N SER A 145 39.83 14.06 -1.49
CA SER A 145 39.56 13.45 -2.79
C SER A 145 38.14 13.77 -3.28
N ASP A 146 37.98 13.99 -4.59
CA ASP A 146 36.65 14.10 -5.19
C ASP A 146 36.07 12.68 -5.33
N VAL A 147 34.88 12.43 -4.78
CA VAL A 147 34.19 11.14 -4.81
C VAL A 147 32.87 11.30 -5.56
N GLU A 148 32.61 10.43 -6.52
CA GLU A 148 31.34 10.35 -7.26
C GLU A 148 30.56 9.10 -6.84
N CYS A 149 29.26 9.28 -6.61
CA CYS A 149 28.33 8.20 -6.39
C CYS A 149 27.35 8.14 -7.57
N LYS A 150 27.18 6.97 -8.18
CA LYS A 150 26.30 6.85 -9.34
C LYS A 150 25.62 5.50 -9.43
N LYS A 151 24.30 5.52 -9.61
CA LYS A 151 23.53 4.36 -10.09
C LYS A 151 23.51 4.35 -11.61
N HIS A 152 24.08 3.31 -12.20
CA HIS A 152 24.08 3.07 -13.64
C HIS A 152 22.74 2.52 -14.11
N SER A 153 22.45 2.65 -15.41
CA SER A 153 21.18 2.18 -16.01
C SER A 153 20.97 0.67 -15.88
N ASN A 154 22.06 -0.10 -15.75
CA ASN A 154 22.03 -1.54 -15.47
C ASN A 154 21.79 -1.87 -13.98
N GLY A 155 21.58 -0.86 -13.13
CA GLY A 155 21.32 -1.02 -11.70
C GLY A 155 22.55 -1.12 -10.81
N ILE A 156 23.75 -1.21 -11.38
CA ILE A 156 25.00 -1.21 -10.60
C ILE A 156 25.19 0.16 -9.95
N ILE A 157 25.59 0.17 -8.69
CA ILE A 157 25.96 1.39 -7.97
C ILE A 157 27.48 1.42 -7.84
N THR A 158 28.12 2.50 -8.28
CA THR A 158 29.55 2.72 -8.05
C THR A 158 29.79 3.94 -7.17
N MET A 159 30.84 3.84 -6.36
CA MET A 159 31.39 4.94 -5.58
C MET A 159 32.87 5.02 -5.92
N GLU A 160 33.25 6.02 -6.69
CA GLU A 160 34.57 6.12 -7.31
C GLU A 160 35.27 7.39 -6.85
N VAL A 161 36.56 7.26 -6.55
CA VAL A 161 37.44 8.42 -6.35
C VAL A 161 37.84 8.92 -7.72
N ILE A 162 37.52 10.18 -8.01
CA ILE A 162 37.91 10.84 -9.26
C ILE A 162 39.34 11.34 -9.11
N PRO A 163 40.27 10.88 -9.95
CA PRO A 163 41.59 11.45 -10.01
C PRO A 163 41.47 12.92 -10.42
N ARG A 164 41.96 13.84 -9.60
CA ARG A 164 42.14 15.23 -10.04
C ARG A 164 43.12 15.19 -11.21
N SER A 165 42.67 15.57 -12.40
CA SER A 165 43.56 15.79 -13.55
C SER A 165 44.68 16.72 -13.08
N SER A 166 45.87 16.17 -12.92
CA SER A 166 47.05 16.96 -12.65
C SER A 166 47.23 17.90 -13.83
N ARG A 167 47.17 19.21 -13.59
CA ARG A 167 47.81 20.21 -14.46
C ARG A 167 49.33 20.00 -14.41
N TYR A 168 49.80 18.88 -14.95
CA TYR A 168 51.19 18.56 -15.13
C TYR A 168 51.32 17.90 -16.50
N GLY A 169 51.38 18.73 -17.54
CA GLY A 169 51.33 18.26 -18.92
C GLY A 169 51.49 19.36 -19.97
N SER A 170 52.38 20.34 -19.76
CA SER A 170 53.02 21.10 -20.85
C SER A 170 54.19 21.93 -20.31
N MET A 171 55.24 21.25 -19.87
CA MET A 171 56.56 21.85 -19.66
C MET A 171 57.62 21.04 -20.42
N GLN A 172 57.58 21.11 -21.75
CA GLN A 172 58.65 20.77 -22.70
C GLN A 172 58.35 21.61 -23.96
N SER A 173 59.21 22.41 -24.58
CA SER A 173 60.64 22.69 -24.47
C SER A 173 60.88 24.04 -25.17
N VAL A 174 61.42 25.05 -24.47
CA VAL A 174 62.06 26.21 -25.13
C VAL A 174 63.55 25.89 -25.15
N GLY A 175 64.00 25.27 -26.24
CA GLY A 175 65.42 25.04 -26.55
C GLY A 175 65.67 25.55 -27.96
N GLY A 176 66.27 26.74 -28.04
CA GLY A 176 66.44 27.51 -29.27
C GLY A 176 67.35 26.86 -30.32
N ARG A 177 67.05 27.21 -31.58
CA ARG A 177 68.03 27.26 -32.67
C ARG A 177 69.00 28.42 -32.41
N SER A 178 70.30 28.14 -32.48
CA SER A 178 71.34 28.90 -33.20
C SER A 178 72.68 28.22 -32.95
#